data_AF-A0A094G9Q2-F1
#
_entry.id   AF-A0A094G9Q2-F1
#
_cell.length_a   1.000
_cell.length_b   1.000
_cell.length_c   1.000
_cell.angle_alpha   90.00
_cell.angle_beta   90.00
_cell.angle_gamma   90.00
#
_symmetry.space_group_name_H-M   'P 1'
#
loop_
_entity.id
_entity.type
_entity.pdbx_description
1 polymer ?
#
loop_
_entity_poly.entity_id
_entity_poly.type
_entity_poly.pdbx_seq_one_letter_code
_entity_poly.pdbx_strand_id
1 'polypeptide(L)'
;MDQEIAPFLLFTENDYPLDTPHLRMELALKPDLTEDSDCNLNVTIQRTRDMHEEQCIFHWNGREDGCGPLGFLLFRYTENGLCKINIDMDSHLSKPLQTPFAVDGFNYTFEVAPEGNVGFLITLPKRYRKELKTGAKYELVWPGGEIAIWDWGTINQYLGHELGIKSPKICLPAARVTLEFTEPGTPKLSVVLECEKTVPQYSKGPVKISVTYEAAPESSPIIFHTAPFGSWYGPREGFRLYRRRGDLWETVEEDDSCYMIVDEPDIAVNVVQDENFAGLQPGQTWTTSERLDGHLPDDVTAGDLFRYVFKGVEVDWWDWGGNTEHKNTTVKLPCFINGRVVEPNDNGGRQKLIVPASNSVEFTIV
;
A
#
# COMPACT_ATOMS: atom_id res chain seq x y z
N MET A 1 -10.91 28.76 3.48
CA MET A 1 -11.42 27.45 2.99
C MET A 1 -12.51 27.63 1.93
N ASP A 2 -13.77 27.92 2.28
CA ASP A 2 -14.83 28.05 1.25
C ASP A 2 -14.57 29.18 0.24
N GLN A 3 -14.01 30.32 0.68
CA GLN A 3 -13.66 31.44 -0.21
C GLN A 3 -12.53 31.14 -1.20
N GLU A 4 -11.62 30.21 -0.88
CA GLU A 4 -10.49 29.86 -1.76
C GLU A 4 -10.89 28.84 -2.83
N ILE A 5 -11.89 28.01 -2.53
CA ILE A 5 -12.43 27.00 -3.46
C ILE A 5 -13.59 27.58 -4.28
N ALA A 6 -14.40 28.49 -3.72
CA ALA A 6 -15.58 29.08 -4.36
C ALA A 6 -15.36 29.56 -5.81
N PRO A 7 -14.21 30.19 -6.20
CA PRO A 7 -13.97 30.62 -7.57
C PRO A 7 -13.90 29.47 -8.59
N PHE A 8 -13.75 28.23 -8.12
CA PHE A 8 -13.64 27.03 -8.95
C PHE A 8 -14.93 26.21 -9.00
N LEU A 9 -15.96 26.58 -8.23
CA LEU A 9 -17.24 25.89 -8.25
C LEU A 9 -18.06 26.37 -9.45
N LEU A 10 -18.47 25.43 -10.30
CA LEU A 10 -19.26 25.68 -11.50
C LEU A 10 -20.75 25.52 -11.24
N PHE A 11 -21.13 24.52 -10.44
CA PHE A 11 -22.52 24.22 -10.11
C PHE A 11 -22.66 23.93 -8.61
N THR A 12 -23.69 24.48 -7.99
CA THR A 12 -24.05 24.32 -6.58
C THR A 12 -25.38 23.59 -6.44
N GLU A 13 -25.78 23.25 -5.21
CA GLU A 13 -27.05 22.59 -4.93
C GLU A 13 -28.28 23.42 -5.36
N ASN A 14 -28.11 24.72 -5.64
CA ASN A 14 -29.19 25.60 -6.10
C ASN A 14 -29.32 25.67 -7.63
N ASP A 15 -28.39 25.08 -8.38
CA ASP A 15 -28.30 25.26 -9.84
C ASP A 15 -29.03 24.16 -10.63
N TYR A 16 -30.23 23.75 -10.19
CA TYR A 16 -31.00 22.69 -10.86
C TYR A 16 -31.96 23.26 -11.93
N PRO A 17 -31.86 22.80 -13.19
CA PRO A 17 -32.84 23.14 -14.21
C PRO A 17 -34.20 22.51 -13.90
N LEU A 18 -35.28 23.23 -14.22
CA LEU A 18 -36.63 22.67 -14.17
C LEU A 18 -36.71 21.40 -15.03
N ASP A 19 -37.49 20.42 -14.56
CA ASP A 19 -37.74 19.15 -15.27
C ASP A 19 -36.51 18.23 -15.41
N THR A 20 -35.50 18.40 -14.55
CA THR A 20 -34.35 17.48 -14.43
C THR A 20 -34.36 16.76 -13.08
N PRO A 21 -33.77 15.56 -12.98
CA PRO A 21 -33.52 14.91 -11.70
C PRO A 21 -32.60 15.77 -10.83
N HIS A 22 -32.93 15.88 -9.55
CA HIS A 22 -32.11 16.64 -8.60
C HIS A 22 -31.02 15.74 -8.01
N LEU A 23 -29.83 15.76 -8.59
CA LEU A 23 -28.71 14.92 -8.16
C LEU A 23 -27.79 15.63 -7.16
N ARG A 24 -27.14 14.85 -6.29
CA ARG A 24 -26.07 15.28 -5.37
C ARG A 24 -24.94 14.26 -5.41
N MET A 25 -23.69 14.74 -5.33
CA MET A 25 -22.50 13.89 -5.24
C MET A 25 -21.92 13.91 -3.83
N GLU A 26 -21.53 12.74 -3.34
CA GLU A 26 -20.70 12.59 -2.15
C GLU A 26 -19.39 11.88 -2.51
N LEU A 27 -18.30 12.35 -1.93
CA LEU A 27 -16.96 11.83 -2.14
C LEU A 27 -16.43 11.27 -0.83
N ALA A 28 -15.88 10.06 -0.87
CA ALA A 28 -15.23 9.44 0.28
C ALA A 28 -13.94 8.75 -0.17
N LEU A 29 -12.88 8.90 0.61
CA LEU A 29 -11.62 8.17 0.42
C LEU A 29 -11.43 7.21 1.59
N LYS A 30 -10.78 6.07 1.33
CA LYS A 30 -10.30 5.23 2.43
C LYS A 30 -9.24 6.00 3.23
N PRO A 31 -9.22 5.89 4.56
CA PRO A 31 -8.34 6.67 5.43
C PRO A 31 -6.84 6.38 5.22
N ASP A 32 -6.50 5.19 4.73
CA ASP A 32 -5.11 4.73 4.64
C ASP A 32 -4.56 4.89 3.21
N LEU A 33 -4.46 6.12 2.72
CA LEU A 33 -3.83 6.41 1.42
C LEU A 33 -2.31 6.38 1.57
N THR A 34 -1.69 5.33 1.05
CA THR A 34 -0.23 5.13 0.98
C THR A 34 0.29 5.34 -0.46
N GLU A 35 1.61 5.42 -0.65
CA GLU A 35 2.22 5.53 -1.99
C GLU A 35 1.89 4.35 -2.91
N ASP A 36 1.77 3.15 -2.32
CA ASP A 36 1.38 1.91 -3.01
C ASP A 36 -0.14 1.75 -3.16
N SER A 37 -0.94 2.62 -2.53
CA SER A 37 -2.40 2.58 -2.63
C SER A 37 -2.87 3.05 -4.01
N ASP A 38 -3.83 2.32 -4.58
CA ASP A 38 -4.51 2.70 -5.82
C ASP A 38 -5.31 4.03 -5.72
N CYS A 39 -5.35 4.65 -4.54
CA CYS A 39 -6.05 5.91 -4.27
C CYS A 39 -7.49 5.86 -4.79
N ASN A 40 -8.23 4.86 -4.30
CA ASN A 40 -9.59 4.61 -4.72
C ASN A 40 -10.57 5.56 -4.03
N LEU A 41 -11.20 6.42 -4.82
CA LEU A 41 -12.25 7.36 -4.46
C LEU A 41 -13.60 6.66 -4.59
N ASN A 42 -14.34 6.56 -3.49
CA ASN A 42 -15.76 6.22 -3.51
C ASN A 42 -16.55 7.46 -3.91
N VAL A 43 -17.33 7.32 -4.98
CA VAL A 43 -18.28 8.34 -5.43
C VAL A 43 -19.68 7.79 -5.26
N THR A 44 -20.53 8.54 -4.57
CA THR A 44 -21.95 8.26 -4.43
C THR A 44 -22.72 9.37 -5.11
N ILE A 45 -23.61 9.03 -6.04
CA ILE A 45 -24.56 9.97 -6.63
C ILE A 45 -25.95 9.62 -6.10
N GLN A 46 -26.56 10.56 -5.40
CA GLN A 46 -27.90 10.44 -4.84
C GLN A 46 -28.87 11.30 -5.63
N ARG A 47 -30.07 10.77 -5.89
CA ARG A 47 -31.20 11.57 -6.36
C ARG A 47 -32.03 12.01 -5.17
N THR A 48 -32.18 13.32 -5.03
CA THR A 48 -33.02 13.95 -4.00
C THR A 48 -34.45 14.11 -4.52
N ARG A 49 -35.37 14.61 -3.69
CA ARG A 49 -36.77 14.79 -4.08
C ARG A 49 -36.89 15.82 -5.20
N ASP A 50 -37.53 15.40 -6.29
CA ASP A 50 -37.92 16.23 -7.42
C ASP A 50 -39.38 15.94 -7.80
N MET A 51 -39.84 16.43 -8.96
CA MET A 51 -41.24 16.36 -9.38
C MET A 51 -41.61 15.04 -10.07
N HIS A 52 -40.65 14.12 -10.25
CA HIS A 52 -40.82 12.89 -11.05
C HIS A 52 -40.70 11.65 -10.18
N GLU A 53 -41.54 10.65 -10.45
CA GLU A 53 -41.57 9.38 -9.72
C GLU A 53 -40.87 8.26 -10.54
N GLU A 54 -40.66 8.49 -11.82
CA GLU A 54 -39.88 7.63 -12.70
C GLU A 54 -38.43 7.56 -12.24
N GLN A 55 -37.75 6.44 -12.48
CA GLN A 55 -36.29 6.36 -12.32
C GLN A 55 -35.58 7.25 -13.35
N CYS A 56 -34.35 7.63 -13.06
CA CYS A 56 -33.49 8.33 -14.01
C CYS A 56 -32.33 7.45 -14.43
N ILE A 57 -32.08 7.38 -15.73
CA ILE A 57 -30.87 6.82 -16.33
C ILE A 57 -29.96 7.95 -16.79
N PHE A 58 -28.67 7.89 -16.49
CA PHE A 58 -27.69 8.89 -16.92
C PHE A 58 -26.31 8.29 -17.14
N HIS A 59 -25.50 8.92 -18.00
CA HIS A 59 -24.11 8.54 -18.23
C HIS A 59 -23.16 9.45 -17.44
N TRP A 60 -22.23 8.85 -16.68
CA TRP A 60 -21.14 9.60 -16.04
C TRP A 60 -19.90 8.72 -15.90
N ASN A 61 -18.77 9.16 -16.45
CA ASN A 61 -17.53 8.41 -16.49
C ASN A 61 -16.46 9.04 -15.59
N GLY A 62 -16.02 8.32 -14.56
CA GLY A 62 -14.98 8.80 -13.63
C GLY A 62 -13.65 9.15 -14.30
N ARG A 63 -13.32 8.57 -15.46
CA ARG A 63 -12.09 8.86 -16.20
C ARG A 63 -12.20 10.15 -17.02
N GLU A 64 -13.33 10.34 -17.70
CA GLU A 64 -13.53 11.44 -18.67
C GLU A 64 -14.21 12.65 -18.02
N ASP A 65 -15.30 12.43 -17.30
CA ASP A 65 -16.00 13.46 -16.55
C ASP A 65 -15.25 13.79 -15.27
N GLY A 66 -14.97 12.76 -14.45
CA GLY A 66 -14.33 12.93 -13.15
C GLY A 66 -12.87 13.34 -13.22
N CYS A 67 -12.04 12.71 -14.05
CA CYS A 67 -10.59 12.97 -14.12
C CYS A 67 -10.15 13.67 -15.41
N GLY A 68 -11.09 14.16 -16.22
CA GLY A 68 -10.78 14.92 -17.45
C GLY A 68 -10.50 16.40 -17.20
N PRO A 69 -10.29 17.20 -18.27
CA PRO A 69 -9.87 18.61 -18.18
C PRO A 69 -10.75 19.53 -17.32
N LEU A 70 -12.02 19.16 -17.13
CA LEU A 70 -13.00 19.91 -16.33
C LEU A 70 -13.37 19.19 -15.02
N GLY A 71 -12.65 18.12 -14.69
CA GLY A 71 -12.97 17.23 -13.59
C GLY A 71 -12.37 17.68 -12.25
N PHE A 72 -11.98 16.70 -11.44
CA PHE A 72 -11.46 16.89 -10.08
C PHE A 72 -10.26 17.82 -10.05
N LEU A 73 -10.32 18.77 -9.13
CA LEU A 73 -9.26 19.68 -8.78
C LEU A 73 -8.59 19.21 -7.49
N LEU A 74 -7.26 19.31 -7.43
CA LEU A 74 -6.50 18.99 -6.23
C LEU A 74 -5.96 20.27 -5.60
N PHE A 75 -6.15 20.39 -4.29
CA PHE A 75 -5.64 21.47 -3.47
C PHE A 75 -4.78 20.92 -2.34
N ARG A 76 -3.72 21.63 -1.96
CA ARG A 76 -2.88 21.30 -0.81
C ARG A 76 -2.94 22.38 0.24
N TYR A 77 -3.05 21.98 1.51
CA TYR A 77 -2.92 22.89 2.64
C TYR A 77 -1.46 23.31 2.80
N THR A 78 -1.25 24.62 2.92
CA THR A 78 0.07 25.23 3.17
C THR A 78 -0.04 26.19 4.35
N GLU A 79 1.10 26.68 4.85
CA GLU A 79 1.14 27.71 5.90
C GLU A 79 0.35 28.98 5.53
N ASN A 80 0.26 29.28 4.23
CA ASN A 80 -0.42 30.45 3.70
C ASN A 80 -1.88 30.18 3.27
N GLY A 81 -2.44 29.02 3.61
CA GLY A 81 -3.79 28.61 3.19
C GLY A 81 -3.80 27.57 2.07
N LEU A 82 -4.89 27.51 1.34
CA LEU A 82 -5.15 26.43 0.38
C LEU A 82 -4.59 26.77 -1.01
N CYS A 83 -3.69 25.93 -1.54
CA CYS A 83 -3.04 26.15 -2.83
C CYS A 83 -3.50 25.11 -3.86
N LYS A 84 -4.02 25.57 -5.01
CA LYS A 84 -4.39 24.70 -6.13
C LYS A 84 -3.15 24.10 -6.77
N ILE A 85 -3.14 22.77 -6.92
CA ILE A 85 -2.09 22.04 -7.63
C ILE A 85 -2.47 21.97 -9.11
N ASN A 86 -1.50 22.25 -9.97
CA ASN A 86 -1.67 22.09 -11.41
C ASN A 86 -1.42 20.64 -11.79
N ILE A 87 -2.50 19.90 -12.07
CA ILE A 87 -2.40 18.53 -12.55
C ILE A 87 -2.13 18.56 -14.05
N ASP A 88 -1.04 17.92 -14.46
CA ASP A 88 -0.68 17.80 -15.87
C ASP A 88 -1.69 16.91 -16.62
N MET A 89 -2.45 17.53 -17.53
CA MET A 89 -3.52 16.87 -18.26
C MET A 89 -3.00 16.38 -19.60
N ASP A 90 -3.07 15.08 -19.81
CA ASP A 90 -2.65 14.46 -21.06
C ASP A 90 -3.53 14.99 -22.21
N SER A 91 -2.89 15.49 -23.26
CA SER A 91 -3.56 16.12 -24.41
C SER A 91 -4.51 15.17 -25.16
N HIS A 92 -4.39 13.87 -24.91
CA HIS A 92 -5.20 12.81 -25.47
C HIS A 92 -6.49 12.50 -24.68
N LEU A 93 -6.73 13.16 -23.55
CA LEU A 93 -7.97 12.93 -22.77
C LEU A 93 -9.18 13.48 -23.53
N SER A 94 -10.14 12.58 -23.82
CA SER A 94 -11.44 12.90 -24.39
C SER A 94 -12.20 13.85 -23.46
N LYS A 95 -12.95 14.78 -24.08
CA LYS A 95 -13.99 15.55 -23.38
C LYS A 95 -15.11 14.58 -22.95
N PRO A 96 -15.93 14.96 -21.94
CA PRO A 96 -17.18 14.28 -21.61
C PRO A 96 -17.94 13.80 -22.85
N LEU A 97 -18.51 12.60 -22.78
CA LEU A 97 -19.25 12.03 -23.88
C LEU A 97 -20.42 12.95 -24.27
N GLN A 98 -20.42 13.40 -25.52
CA GLN A 98 -21.48 14.22 -26.11
C GLN A 98 -22.06 13.58 -27.37
N THR A 99 -22.05 12.25 -27.44
CA THR A 99 -22.62 11.51 -28.56
C THR A 99 -23.54 10.42 -28.02
N PRO A 100 -24.73 10.26 -28.60
CA PRO A 100 -25.63 9.16 -28.26
C PRO A 100 -24.96 7.79 -28.38
N PHE A 101 -25.39 6.84 -27.57
CA PHE A 101 -24.90 5.46 -27.61
C PHE A 101 -26.00 4.47 -27.24
N ALA A 102 -25.86 3.22 -27.70
CA ALA A 102 -26.77 2.15 -27.34
C ALA A 102 -26.52 1.67 -25.90
N VAL A 103 -27.56 1.64 -25.08
CA VAL A 103 -27.45 1.16 -23.69
C VAL A 103 -27.25 -0.35 -23.69
N ASP A 104 -26.14 -0.79 -23.11
CA ASP A 104 -25.74 -2.19 -22.98
C ASP A 104 -25.60 -2.65 -21.52
N GLY A 105 -25.80 -1.74 -20.56
CA GLY A 105 -25.69 -2.00 -19.13
C GLY A 105 -24.26 -1.92 -18.55
N PHE A 106 -23.23 -1.62 -19.36
CA PHE A 106 -21.83 -1.65 -18.92
C PHE A 106 -21.06 -0.33 -19.21
N ASN A 107 -21.55 0.55 -20.07
CA ASN A 107 -20.91 1.83 -20.43
C ASN A 107 -21.15 2.97 -19.43
N TYR A 108 -20.70 2.84 -18.16
CA TYR A 108 -20.76 3.91 -17.15
C TYR A 108 -22.14 4.58 -17.02
N THR A 109 -23.17 3.77 -17.27
CA THR A 109 -24.57 4.18 -17.28
C THR A 109 -25.17 3.78 -15.95
N PHE A 110 -25.78 4.73 -15.27
CA PHE A 110 -26.33 4.54 -13.94
C PHE A 110 -27.83 4.77 -13.94
N GLU A 111 -28.51 4.00 -13.11
CA GLU A 111 -29.95 4.10 -12.86
C GLU A 111 -30.15 4.51 -11.40
N VAL A 112 -30.98 5.52 -11.16
CA VAL A 112 -31.28 6.01 -9.81
C VAL A 112 -32.78 6.26 -9.64
N ALA A 113 -33.36 5.58 -8.65
CA ALA A 113 -34.74 5.80 -8.24
C ALA A 113 -34.90 7.12 -7.46
N PRO A 114 -36.13 7.68 -7.36
CA PRO A 114 -36.41 8.78 -6.44
C PRO A 114 -35.91 8.46 -5.03
N GLU A 115 -35.20 9.42 -4.40
CA GLU A 115 -34.55 9.27 -3.09
C GLU A 115 -33.49 8.14 -3.01
N GLY A 116 -33.17 7.49 -4.13
CA GLY A 116 -32.16 6.44 -4.27
C GLY A 116 -30.75 6.98 -4.49
N ASN A 117 -29.78 6.07 -4.50
CA ASN A 117 -28.38 6.39 -4.78
C ASN A 117 -27.70 5.26 -5.55
N VAL A 118 -26.59 5.62 -6.19
CA VAL A 118 -25.65 4.71 -6.83
C VAL A 118 -24.24 5.03 -6.33
N GLY A 119 -23.45 4.01 -6.04
CA GLY A 119 -22.07 4.13 -5.58
C GLY A 119 -21.11 3.36 -6.47
N PHE A 120 -19.96 3.95 -6.76
CA PHE A 120 -18.90 3.31 -7.55
C PHE A 120 -17.51 3.83 -7.17
N LEU A 121 -16.49 3.07 -7.56
CA LEU A 121 -15.08 3.34 -7.25
C LEU A 121 -14.39 3.98 -8.46
N ILE A 122 -13.59 5.02 -8.20
CA ILE A 122 -12.69 5.63 -9.18
C ILE A 122 -11.26 5.52 -8.65
N THR A 123 -10.38 4.87 -9.39
CA THR A 123 -8.94 4.89 -9.11
C THR A 123 -8.35 6.21 -9.58
N LEU A 124 -7.80 7.02 -8.67
CA LEU A 124 -7.17 8.27 -9.05
C LEU A 124 -5.97 8.01 -9.97
N PRO A 125 -5.90 8.66 -11.15
CA PRO A 125 -4.80 8.46 -12.07
C PRO A 125 -3.45 8.84 -11.44
N LYS A 126 -2.36 8.20 -11.90
CA LYS A 126 -0.99 8.43 -11.40
C LYS A 126 -0.59 9.92 -11.33
N ARG A 127 -1.12 10.76 -12.23
CA ARG A 127 -0.89 12.22 -12.25
C ARG A 127 -1.42 12.99 -11.03
N TYR A 128 -2.45 12.47 -10.35
CA TYR A 128 -2.88 13.03 -9.07
C TYR A 128 -1.99 12.50 -7.95
N ARG A 129 -1.71 11.19 -7.97
CA ARG A 129 -0.90 10.50 -6.95
C ARG A 129 0.51 11.06 -6.81
N LYS A 130 1.19 11.38 -7.91
CA LYS A 130 2.55 11.97 -7.90
C LYS A 130 2.66 13.30 -7.16
N GLU A 131 1.54 14.01 -6.96
CA GLU A 131 1.50 15.31 -6.29
C GLU A 131 1.21 15.18 -4.79
N LEU A 132 0.76 14.00 -4.35
CA LEU A 132 0.49 13.71 -2.95
C LEU A 132 1.82 13.47 -2.24
N LYS A 133 2.00 14.17 -1.11
CA LYS A 133 3.21 14.16 -0.30
C LYS A 133 2.85 13.80 1.12
N THR A 134 3.67 12.95 1.71
CA THR A 134 3.59 12.49 3.09
C THR A 134 3.46 13.64 4.09
N GLY A 135 2.55 13.47 5.05
CA GLY A 135 2.27 14.42 6.11
C GLY A 135 1.54 15.67 5.66
N ALA A 136 1.23 15.81 4.36
CA ALA A 136 0.48 16.93 3.83
C ALA A 136 -1.00 16.60 3.73
N LYS A 137 -1.82 17.63 3.98
CA LYS A 137 -3.26 17.58 3.88
C LYS A 137 -3.69 18.13 2.53
N TYR A 138 -4.68 17.50 1.91
CA TYR A 138 -5.22 17.88 0.60
C TYR A 138 -6.73 17.99 0.64
N GLU A 139 -7.26 18.71 -0.34
CA GLU A 139 -8.68 18.74 -0.69
C GLU A 139 -8.85 18.32 -2.14
N LEU A 140 -9.66 17.28 -2.38
CA LEU A 140 -10.05 16.85 -3.71
C LEU A 140 -11.46 17.36 -4.00
N VAL A 141 -11.60 18.21 -5.01
CA VAL A 141 -12.83 18.95 -5.29
C VAL A 141 -13.38 18.58 -6.66
N TRP A 142 -14.61 18.06 -6.70
CA TRP A 142 -15.44 18.08 -7.90
C TRP A 142 -16.04 19.49 -8.04
N PRO A 143 -15.75 20.23 -9.11
CA PRO A 143 -16.24 21.61 -9.26
C PRO A 143 -17.74 21.70 -9.57
N GLY A 144 -18.40 20.58 -9.86
CA GLY A 144 -19.74 20.58 -10.44
C GLY A 144 -19.69 20.48 -11.96
N GLY A 145 -20.70 19.88 -12.57
CA GLY A 145 -20.75 19.73 -14.03
C GLY A 145 -22.14 19.38 -14.56
N GLU A 146 -22.30 19.47 -15.87
CA GLU A 146 -23.56 19.10 -16.53
C GLU A 146 -23.49 17.67 -17.07
N ILE A 147 -24.57 16.90 -16.95
CA ILE A 147 -24.75 15.61 -17.59
C ILE A 147 -25.72 15.76 -18.75
N ALA A 148 -25.20 15.57 -19.97
CA ALA A 148 -25.94 15.77 -21.21
C ALA A 148 -26.74 14.54 -21.64
N ILE A 149 -26.26 13.33 -21.32
CA ILE A 149 -26.86 12.08 -21.76
C ILE A 149 -27.61 11.48 -20.57
N TRP A 150 -28.93 11.60 -20.61
CA TRP A 150 -29.83 11.13 -19.56
C TRP A 150 -31.25 11.02 -20.08
N ASP A 151 -32.07 10.19 -19.44
CA ASP A 151 -33.53 10.19 -19.63
C ASP A 151 -34.27 9.67 -18.39
N TRP A 152 -35.60 9.76 -18.42
CA TRP A 152 -36.48 9.09 -17.49
C TRP A 152 -36.70 7.65 -17.95
N GLY A 153 -36.62 6.71 -17.01
CA GLY A 153 -36.78 5.28 -17.25
C GLY A 153 -35.68 4.44 -16.60
N THR A 154 -35.63 3.18 -17.00
CA THR A 154 -34.70 2.17 -16.47
C THR A 154 -33.70 1.71 -17.54
N ILE A 155 -32.55 1.19 -17.12
CA ILE A 155 -31.58 0.54 -18.02
C ILE A 155 -32.25 -0.58 -18.82
N ASN A 156 -33.15 -1.35 -18.19
CA ASN A 156 -33.87 -2.42 -18.86
C ASN A 156 -34.80 -1.93 -19.97
N GLN A 157 -35.42 -0.76 -19.82
CA GLN A 157 -36.25 -0.14 -20.86
C GLN A 157 -35.41 0.34 -22.04
N TYR A 158 -34.21 0.85 -21.77
CA TYR A 158 -33.30 1.34 -22.80
C TYR A 158 -32.37 0.27 -23.37
N LEU A 159 -32.39 -0.97 -22.88
CA LEU A 159 -31.46 -2.01 -23.32
C LEU A 159 -31.57 -2.22 -24.85
N GLY A 160 -30.45 -2.07 -25.55
CA GLY A 160 -30.38 -2.15 -27.01
C GLY A 160 -30.94 -0.92 -27.75
N HIS A 161 -31.41 0.10 -27.05
CA HIS A 161 -31.89 1.37 -27.58
C HIS A 161 -30.86 2.47 -27.34
N GLU A 162 -30.90 3.51 -28.16
CA GLU A 162 -29.99 4.65 -28.07
C GLU A 162 -30.44 5.61 -26.95
N LEU A 163 -29.53 5.94 -26.05
CA LEU A 163 -29.69 7.01 -25.08
C LEU A 163 -29.03 8.28 -25.63
N GLY A 164 -29.86 9.28 -25.90
CA GLY A 164 -29.47 10.53 -26.57
C GLY A 164 -29.08 11.65 -25.62
N ILE A 165 -28.65 12.77 -26.21
CA ILE A 165 -28.46 14.03 -25.49
C ILE A 165 -29.84 14.63 -25.19
N LYS A 166 -30.08 14.98 -23.93
CA LYS A 166 -31.33 15.59 -23.47
C LYS A 166 -31.13 17.04 -23.03
N SER A 167 -32.13 17.86 -23.29
CA SER A 167 -32.19 19.26 -22.87
C SER A 167 -33.48 19.49 -22.09
N PRO A 168 -33.42 20.09 -20.89
CA PRO A 168 -32.23 20.57 -20.19
C PRO A 168 -31.26 19.45 -19.77
N LYS A 169 -29.99 19.80 -19.56
CA LYS A 169 -28.98 18.86 -19.01
C LYS A 169 -29.14 18.79 -17.49
N ILE A 170 -28.78 17.67 -16.87
CA ILE A 170 -28.75 17.57 -15.42
C ILE A 170 -27.57 18.39 -14.89
N CYS A 171 -27.78 19.17 -13.84
CA CYS A 171 -26.67 19.76 -13.10
C CYS A 171 -26.29 18.82 -11.95
N LEU A 172 -25.03 18.40 -11.91
CA LEU A 172 -24.44 17.65 -10.82
C LEU A 172 -23.62 18.61 -9.96
N PRO A 173 -24.10 18.99 -8.75
CA PRO A 173 -23.45 19.97 -7.89
C PRO A 173 -22.02 19.58 -7.48
N ALA A 174 -21.26 20.58 -7.08
CA ALA A 174 -19.92 20.41 -6.52
C ALA A 174 -19.90 19.51 -5.28
N ALA A 175 -18.80 18.78 -5.12
CA ALA A 175 -18.54 17.93 -3.97
C ALA A 175 -17.05 17.99 -3.62
N ARG A 176 -16.69 17.67 -2.37
CA ARG A 176 -15.29 17.67 -1.95
C ARG A 176 -15.01 16.64 -0.87
N VAL A 177 -13.74 16.25 -0.77
CA VAL A 177 -13.26 15.37 0.29
C VAL A 177 -11.85 15.76 0.71
N THR A 178 -11.69 15.95 2.00
CA THR A 178 -10.37 16.16 2.62
C THR A 178 -9.67 14.81 2.74
N LEU A 179 -8.40 14.77 2.35
CA LEU A 179 -7.55 13.60 2.52
C LEU A 179 -6.19 14.00 3.13
N GLU A 180 -5.69 13.15 4.01
CA GLU A 180 -4.34 13.27 4.57
C GLU A 180 -3.53 12.13 3.98
N PHE A 181 -2.41 12.48 3.33
CA PHE A 181 -1.52 11.47 2.75
C PHE A 181 -0.44 11.17 3.76
N THR A 182 -0.54 10.04 4.44
CA THR A 182 0.47 9.55 5.38
C THR A 182 1.31 8.49 4.70
N GLU A 183 2.63 8.65 4.70
CA GLU A 183 3.48 7.46 4.57
C GLU A 183 3.10 6.55 5.73
N PRO A 184 2.72 5.30 5.46
CA PRO A 184 2.76 4.30 6.51
C PRO A 184 4.21 4.28 7.01
N GLY A 185 4.42 4.79 8.23
CA GLY A 185 5.76 4.84 8.82
C GLY A 185 6.38 3.46 8.80
N THR A 186 7.71 3.36 8.74
CA THR A 186 8.43 2.09 8.65
C THR A 186 7.84 1.02 9.60
N PRO A 187 7.55 -0.21 9.12
CA PRO A 187 6.96 -1.24 9.95
C PRO A 187 7.86 -1.53 11.15
N LYS A 188 7.25 -1.93 12.27
CA LYS A 188 8.01 -2.23 13.47
C LYS A 188 8.12 -3.73 13.64
N LEU A 189 9.33 -4.27 13.57
CA LEU A 189 9.60 -5.67 13.87
C LEU A 189 10.28 -5.79 15.24
N SER A 190 9.95 -6.85 15.98
CA SER A 190 10.66 -7.26 17.20
C SER A 190 11.22 -8.67 17.04
N VAL A 191 12.34 -8.96 17.70
CA VAL A 191 12.99 -10.28 17.65
C VAL A 191 13.07 -10.87 19.05
N VAL A 192 12.65 -12.13 19.18
CA VAL A 192 12.78 -12.94 20.38
C VAL A 192 13.57 -14.20 20.07
N LEU A 193 14.57 -14.47 20.90
CA LEU A 193 15.40 -15.68 20.84
C LEU A 193 14.99 -16.65 21.94
N GLU A 194 14.85 -17.92 21.57
CA GLU A 194 14.60 -19.04 22.48
C GLU A 194 15.65 -20.13 22.25
N CYS A 195 16.25 -20.64 23.33
CA CYS A 195 17.23 -21.72 23.28
C CYS A 195 17.12 -22.57 24.54
N GLU A 196 17.43 -23.86 24.41
CA GLU A 196 17.54 -24.75 25.57
C GLU A 196 18.74 -24.35 26.44
N LYS A 197 18.62 -24.54 27.76
CA LYS A 197 19.72 -24.21 28.69
C LYS A 197 20.93 -25.12 28.54
N THR A 198 20.74 -26.30 27.96
CA THR A 198 21.78 -27.30 27.77
C THR A 198 21.73 -27.77 26.33
N VAL A 199 22.83 -27.64 25.60
CA VAL A 199 22.92 -27.95 24.18
C VAL A 199 24.02 -29.00 24.00
N PRO A 200 23.73 -30.19 23.45
CA PRO A 200 24.78 -31.18 23.19
C PRO A 200 25.82 -30.63 22.22
N GLN A 201 27.10 -30.94 22.45
CA GLN A 201 28.24 -30.43 21.66
C GLN A 201 28.07 -30.60 20.14
N TYR A 202 27.43 -31.69 19.71
CA TYR A 202 27.20 -32.02 18.29
C TYR A 202 25.72 -31.90 17.89
N SER A 203 24.92 -31.18 18.69
CA SER A 203 23.50 -31.01 18.37
C SER A 203 23.32 -29.95 17.29
N LYS A 204 22.37 -30.25 16.41
CA LYS A 204 21.72 -29.28 15.51
C LYS A 204 20.65 -28.45 16.24
N GLY A 205 20.66 -28.43 17.57
CA GLY A 205 19.61 -27.91 18.43
C GLY A 205 19.49 -26.40 18.26
N PRO A 206 18.36 -25.89 17.75
CA PRO A 206 18.34 -24.56 17.18
C PRO A 206 18.15 -23.48 18.24
N VAL A 207 18.83 -22.35 18.04
CA VAL A 207 18.28 -21.09 18.55
C VAL A 207 17.06 -20.80 17.69
N LYS A 208 15.88 -20.84 18.30
CA LYS A 208 14.65 -20.43 17.63
C LYS A 208 14.60 -18.91 17.61
N ILE A 209 14.41 -18.36 16.42
CA ILE A 209 14.31 -16.93 16.16
C ILE A 209 12.84 -16.65 15.83
N SER A 210 12.23 -15.72 16.55
CA SER A 210 10.84 -15.30 16.32
C SER A 210 10.83 -13.81 15.99
N VAL A 211 10.34 -13.45 14.81
CA VAL A 211 10.22 -12.07 14.33
C VAL A 211 8.74 -11.70 14.31
N THR A 212 8.34 -10.72 15.12
CA THR A 212 6.94 -10.31 15.27
C THR A 212 6.71 -8.93 14.65
N TYR A 213 5.62 -8.79 13.89
CA TYR A 213 5.19 -7.50 13.37
C TYR A 213 4.34 -6.75 14.40
N GLU A 214 4.91 -5.70 14.97
CA GLU A 214 4.34 -4.87 16.04
C GLU A 214 3.43 -3.77 15.45
N ALA A 215 2.17 -4.11 15.18
CA ALA A 215 1.20 -3.17 14.64
C ALA A 215 -0.21 -3.41 15.20
N ALA A 216 -1.05 -2.38 15.11
CA ALA A 216 -2.45 -2.48 15.51
C ALA A 216 -3.23 -3.36 14.52
N PRO A 217 -4.28 -4.10 14.94
CA PRO A 217 -4.98 -5.08 14.11
C PRO A 217 -5.50 -4.56 12.75
N GLU A 218 -5.80 -3.27 12.67
CA GLU A 218 -6.27 -2.56 11.49
C GLU A 218 -5.17 -2.13 10.51
N SER A 219 -3.89 -2.32 10.88
CA SER A 219 -2.76 -1.90 10.06
C SER A 219 -2.60 -2.77 8.81
N SER A 220 -1.91 -2.25 7.80
CA SER A 220 -1.59 -3.03 6.60
C SER A 220 -0.64 -4.19 6.93
N PRO A 221 -0.77 -5.35 6.24
CA PRO A 221 0.22 -6.40 6.27
C PRO A 221 1.54 -5.94 5.62
N ILE A 222 2.60 -6.71 5.85
CA ILE A 222 3.92 -6.49 5.26
C ILE A 222 4.45 -7.74 4.58
N ILE A 223 5.32 -7.57 3.59
CA ILE A 223 6.25 -8.60 3.12
C ILE A 223 7.67 -8.09 3.31
N PHE A 224 8.57 -8.92 3.81
CA PHE A 224 9.97 -8.55 4.01
C PHE A 224 10.91 -9.69 3.66
N HIS A 225 12.14 -9.34 3.30
CA HIS A 225 13.21 -10.27 3.03
C HIS A 225 13.76 -10.83 4.36
N THR A 226 13.88 -12.15 4.45
CA THR A 226 14.21 -12.86 5.70
C THR A 226 15.70 -13.13 5.87
N ALA A 227 16.51 -12.97 4.83
CA ALA A 227 17.95 -13.24 4.88
C ALA A 227 18.71 -12.49 6.00
N PRO A 228 18.37 -11.23 6.36
CA PRO A 228 18.99 -10.54 7.51
C PRO A 228 18.80 -11.25 8.87
N PHE A 229 17.89 -12.22 8.96
CA PHE A 229 17.66 -13.04 10.14
C PHE A 229 18.26 -14.46 10.02
N GLY A 230 19.00 -14.74 8.96
CA GLY A 230 19.66 -16.02 8.68
C GLY A 230 21.17 -15.99 8.91
N SER A 231 21.78 -17.18 8.95
CA SER A 231 23.20 -17.36 9.29
C SER A 231 24.19 -17.15 8.12
N TRP A 232 23.71 -17.08 6.87
CA TRP A 232 24.57 -17.15 5.68
C TRP A 232 25.03 -15.79 5.14
N TYR A 233 24.51 -14.68 5.69
CA TYR A 233 24.78 -13.35 5.13
C TYR A 233 25.96 -12.63 5.83
N GLY A 234 27.17 -12.81 5.29
CA GLY A 234 28.41 -12.23 5.85
C GLY A 234 28.63 -12.62 7.32
N PRO A 235 29.56 -12.00 8.07
CA PRO A 235 29.66 -12.25 9.51
C PRO A 235 28.42 -11.70 10.21
N ARG A 236 27.35 -12.50 10.23
CA ARG A 236 26.09 -12.35 10.97
C ARG A 236 25.73 -10.89 11.26
N GLU A 237 25.23 -10.16 10.27
CA GLU A 237 24.64 -8.87 10.59
C GLU A 237 23.53 -9.08 11.64
N GLY A 238 23.64 -8.39 12.77
CA GLY A 238 22.80 -8.62 13.94
C GLY A 238 23.34 -9.66 14.93
N PHE A 239 23.57 -10.93 14.57
CA PHE A 239 23.82 -11.96 15.60
C PHE A 239 25.25 -11.98 16.17
N ARG A 240 25.38 -12.19 17.49
CA ARG A 240 26.66 -12.31 18.19
C ARG A 240 26.66 -13.49 19.15
N LEU A 241 27.69 -14.32 19.02
CA LEU A 241 28.01 -15.38 19.96
C LEU A 241 29.12 -14.92 20.91
N TYR A 242 28.93 -15.18 22.19
CA TYR A 242 29.93 -14.94 23.23
C TYR A 242 30.16 -16.21 24.03
N ARG A 243 31.40 -16.45 24.45
CA ARG A 243 31.77 -17.53 25.37
C ARG A 243 32.18 -16.95 26.72
N ARG A 244 31.81 -17.62 27.80
CA ARG A 244 32.24 -17.27 29.15
C ARG A 244 33.63 -17.84 29.42
N ARG A 245 34.58 -16.99 29.81
CA ARG A 245 35.90 -17.39 30.34
C ARG A 245 36.10 -16.77 31.73
N GLY A 246 36.05 -17.61 32.76
CA GLY A 246 36.04 -17.14 34.15
C GLY A 246 34.90 -16.13 34.38
N ASP A 247 35.26 -14.90 34.73
CA ASP A 247 34.31 -13.82 35.00
C ASP A 247 34.02 -12.89 33.81
N LEU A 248 34.54 -13.18 32.62
CA LEU A 248 34.41 -12.34 31.43
C LEU A 248 33.64 -13.03 30.29
N TRP A 249 32.99 -12.21 29.45
CA TRP A 249 32.40 -12.64 28.19
C TRP A 249 33.33 -12.25 27.05
N GLU A 250 33.76 -13.23 26.28
CA GLU A 250 34.60 -13.04 25.11
C GLU A 250 33.75 -13.24 23.86
N THR A 251 33.92 -12.37 22.86
CA THR A 251 33.29 -12.57 21.55
C THR A 251 33.93 -13.79 20.90
N VAL A 252 33.09 -14.70 20.39
CA VAL A 252 33.55 -15.75 19.50
C VAL A 252 33.73 -15.12 18.13
N GLU A 253 34.98 -14.96 17.70
CA GLU A 253 35.27 -14.54 16.33
C GLU A 253 34.94 -15.66 15.37
N GLU A 254 34.32 -15.31 14.24
CA GLU A 254 34.04 -16.25 13.16
C GLU A 254 35.19 -16.18 12.15
N ASP A 255 35.82 -17.33 11.90
CA ASP A 255 36.77 -17.51 10.81
C ASP A 255 36.00 -17.67 9.49
N ASP A 256 35.33 -16.62 9.01
CA ASP A 256 34.56 -16.67 7.77
C ASP A 256 35.02 -15.62 6.76
N SER A 257 36.10 -15.96 6.06
CA SER A 257 36.36 -15.45 4.72
C SER A 257 36.39 -16.60 3.71
N CYS A 258 35.22 -17.22 3.51
CA CYS A 258 35.00 -18.06 2.34
C CYS A 258 34.74 -17.15 1.13
N TYR A 259 35.76 -16.93 0.31
CA TYR A 259 35.58 -16.25 -0.98
C TYR A 259 34.81 -17.16 -1.93
N MET A 260 33.56 -16.81 -2.26
CA MET A 260 32.86 -17.41 -3.39
C MET A 260 33.15 -16.58 -4.65
N ILE A 261 33.76 -17.21 -5.65
CA ILE A 261 33.77 -16.69 -7.02
C ILE A 261 32.53 -17.27 -7.69
N VAL A 262 31.54 -16.42 -7.91
CA VAL A 262 30.25 -16.78 -8.52
C VAL A 262 30.02 -15.83 -9.69
N ASP A 263 30.11 -16.36 -10.90
CA ASP A 263 30.00 -15.60 -12.17
C ASP A 263 28.60 -15.69 -12.81
N GLU A 264 27.65 -16.38 -12.16
CA GLU A 264 26.28 -16.53 -12.66
C GLU A 264 25.45 -15.25 -12.44
N PRO A 265 24.49 -14.94 -13.34
CA PRO A 265 23.66 -13.75 -13.23
C PRO A 265 22.65 -13.84 -12.07
N ASP A 266 22.24 -12.69 -11.57
CA ASP A 266 21.21 -12.56 -10.54
C ASP A 266 19.89 -13.21 -10.95
N ILE A 267 19.19 -13.79 -9.96
CA ILE A 267 17.97 -14.56 -10.15
C ILE A 267 16.77 -13.71 -9.76
N ALA A 268 15.82 -13.59 -10.69
CA ALA A 268 14.54 -12.95 -10.43
C ALA A 268 13.61 -13.92 -9.70
N VAL A 269 13.10 -13.52 -8.54
CA VAL A 269 12.23 -14.32 -7.67
C VAL A 269 10.95 -13.56 -7.34
N ASN A 270 9.85 -14.30 -7.15
CA ASN A 270 8.57 -13.72 -6.72
C ASN A 270 8.48 -13.71 -5.19
N VAL A 271 8.24 -12.54 -4.61
CA VAL A 271 8.30 -12.34 -3.14
C VAL A 271 7.20 -13.07 -2.36
N VAL A 272 6.16 -13.56 -3.04
CA VAL A 272 5.06 -14.33 -2.40
C VAL A 272 5.34 -15.84 -2.44
N GLN A 273 6.18 -16.29 -3.38
CA GLN A 273 6.44 -17.72 -3.63
C GLN A 273 7.80 -18.19 -3.12
N ASP A 274 8.76 -17.28 -3.01
CA ASP A 274 10.13 -17.58 -2.61
C ASP A 274 10.26 -17.67 -1.08
N GLU A 275 11.01 -18.66 -0.59
CA GLU A 275 11.17 -18.95 0.83
C GLU A 275 12.00 -17.91 1.59
N ASN A 276 12.74 -17.06 0.87
CA ASN A 276 13.54 -15.98 1.45
C ASN A 276 12.69 -14.74 1.77
N PHE A 277 11.37 -14.80 1.58
CA PHE A 277 10.45 -13.72 1.92
C PHE A 277 9.35 -14.23 2.86
N ALA A 278 8.90 -13.35 3.75
CA ALA A 278 7.82 -13.65 4.67
C ALA A 278 6.78 -12.54 4.65
N GLY A 279 5.51 -12.94 4.55
CA GLY A 279 4.36 -12.06 4.74
C GLY A 279 3.82 -12.15 6.17
N LEU A 280 3.55 -11.00 6.81
CA LEU A 280 2.98 -10.92 8.16
C LEU A 280 1.76 -9.99 8.20
N GLN A 281 0.69 -10.47 8.81
CA GLN A 281 -0.41 -9.64 9.30
C GLN A 281 -0.01 -8.92 10.60
N PRO A 282 -0.67 -7.81 10.98
CA PRO A 282 -0.42 -7.14 12.25
C PRO A 282 -0.50 -8.10 13.44
N GLY A 283 0.55 -8.13 14.27
CA GLY A 283 0.66 -9.03 15.42
C GLY A 283 1.09 -10.47 15.10
N GLN A 284 1.30 -10.81 13.83
CA GLN A 284 1.76 -12.14 13.43
C GLN A 284 3.28 -12.28 13.64
N THR A 285 3.71 -13.52 13.89
CA THR A 285 5.11 -13.90 14.07
C THR A 285 5.56 -14.85 12.98
N TRP A 286 6.69 -14.55 12.35
CA TRP A 286 7.46 -15.48 11.53
C TRP A 286 8.55 -16.11 12.38
N THR A 287 8.84 -17.40 12.16
CA THR A 287 9.84 -18.12 12.96
C THR A 287 10.81 -18.89 12.09
N THR A 288 12.08 -18.81 12.45
CA THR A 288 13.14 -19.65 11.88
C THR A 288 14.00 -20.23 13.01
N SER A 289 15.00 -21.01 12.63
CA SER A 289 15.86 -21.72 13.54
C SER A 289 17.28 -21.68 13.01
N GLU A 290 18.19 -21.15 13.81
CA GLU A 290 19.61 -21.11 13.48
C GLU A 290 20.33 -22.27 14.15
N ARG A 291 21.23 -22.90 13.40
CA ARG A 291 22.05 -23.97 13.95
C ARG A 291 23.33 -23.38 14.51
N LEU A 292 23.74 -23.91 15.66
CA LEU A 292 24.99 -23.52 16.31
C LEU A 292 26.18 -24.32 15.78
N ASP A 293 25.95 -25.44 15.07
CA ASP A 293 27.03 -26.25 14.48
C ASP A 293 27.72 -25.47 13.35
N GLY A 294 29.06 -25.38 13.42
CA GLY A 294 29.87 -24.55 12.52
C GLY A 294 30.24 -23.17 13.07
N HIS A 295 29.56 -22.70 14.13
CA HIS A 295 29.83 -21.39 14.74
C HIS A 295 30.43 -21.47 16.15
N LEU A 296 30.48 -22.67 16.73
CA LEU A 296 31.17 -22.90 18.00
C LEU A 296 32.69 -23.00 17.75
N PRO A 297 33.54 -22.47 18.65
CA PRO A 297 34.98 -22.64 18.56
C PRO A 297 35.41 -24.11 18.57
N ASP A 298 36.49 -24.44 17.88
CA ASP A 298 37.07 -25.80 17.83
C ASP A 298 37.45 -26.35 19.21
N ASP A 299 37.79 -25.47 20.16
CA ASP A 299 38.19 -25.82 21.53
C ASP A 299 36.99 -25.86 22.51
N VAL A 300 35.77 -26.03 22.01
CA VAL A 300 34.57 -26.17 22.85
C VAL A 300 34.60 -27.48 23.65
N THR A 301 34.21 -27.40 24.92
CA THR A 301 34.21 -28.50 25.89
C THR A 301 32.91 -28.52 26.69
N ALA A 302 32.54 -29.68 27.22
CA ALA A 302 31.40 -29.80 28.11
C ALA A 302 31.56 -28.91 29.35
N GLY A 303 30.52 -28.13 29.67
CA GLY A 303 30.52 -27.12 30.72
C GLY A 303 30.77 -25.70 30.24
N ASP A 304 31.20 -25.48 28.99
CA ASP A 304 31.32 -24.14 28.43
C ASP A 304 29.95 -23.44 28.37
N LEU A 305 29.92 -22.19 28.83
CA LEU A 305 28.74 -21.34 28.82
C LEU A 305 28.83 -20.33 27.68
N PHE A 306 27.79 -20.29 26.84
CA PHE A 306 27.66 -19.36 25.73
C PHE A 306 26.49 -18.42 25.93
N ARG A 307 26.58 -17.26 25.28
CA ARG A 307 25.50 -16.28 25.16
C ARG A 307 25.31 -15.93 23.70
N TYR A 308 24.07 -15.99 23.24
CA TYR A 308 23.68 -15.62 21.90
C TYR A 308 22.70 -14.45 21.91
N VAL A 309 22.90 -13.47 21.03
CA VAL A 309 22.09 -12.25 20.98
C VAL A 309 21.99 -11.72 19.56
N PHE A 310 20.83 -11.22 19.18
CA PHE A 310 20.65 -10.39 17.99
C PHE A 310 20.80 -8.92 18.40
N LYS A 311 21.76 -8.22 17.80
CA LYS A 311 22.11 -6.81 18.08
C LYS A 311 21.29 -5.81 17.26
N GLY A 312 20.45 -6.30 16.35
CA GLY A 312 19.69 -5.47 15.41
C GLY A 312 20.29 -5.51 14.00
N VAL A 313 19.43 -5.27 13.01
CA VAL A 313 19.81 -5.27 11.59
C VAL A 313 18.98 -4.25 10.82
N GLU A 314 19.53 -3.79 9.70
CA GLU A 314 18.74 -3.12 8.66
C GLU A 314 18.23 -4.18 7.69
N VAL A 315 16.91 -4.27 7.53
CA VAL A 315 16.31 -5.14 6.51
C VAL A 315 16.48 -4.47 5.15
N ASP A 316 17.07 -5.22 4.21
CA ASP A 316 17.47 -4.73 2.90
C ASP A 316 16.29 -4.56 1.93
N TRP A 317 15.22 -5.33 2.10
CA TRP A 317 14.01 -5.19 1.30
C TRP A 317 12.75 -5.49 2.10
N TRP A 318 11.75 -4.63 1.96
CA TRP A 318 10.42 -4.79 2.56
C TRP A 318 9.39 -3.93 1.83
N ASP A 319 8.13 -4.36 1.86
CA ASP A 319 7.01 -3.65 1.25
C ASP A 319 5.69 -3.80 2.04
N TRP A 320 4.77 -2.86 1.84
CA TRP A 320 3.43 -2.86 2.39
C TRP A 320 2.46 -3.65 1.50
N GLY A 321 1.73 -4.58 2.10
CA GLY A 321 0.78 -5.42 1.37
C GLY A 321 0.95 -6.89 1.72
N GLY A 322 -0.06 -7.67 1.36
CA GLY A 322 -0.05 -9.11 1.54
C GLY A 322 0.18 -9.83 0.21
N ASN A 323 -0.11 -11.13 0.22
CA ASN A 323 0.09 -11.99 -0.94
C ASN A 323 -0.79 -11.59 -2.15
N THR A 324 -1.93 -10.94 -1.92
CA THR A 324 -2.83 -10.50 -2.99
C THR A 324 -2.22 -9.31 -3.74
N GLU A 325 -1.77 -8.31 -3.00
CA GLU A 325 -1.17 -7.09 -3.52
C GLU A 325 0.16 -7.38 -4.23
N HIS A 326 0.98 -8.27 -3.67
CA HIS A 326 2.29 -8.60 -4.20
C HIS A 326 2.34 -9.84 -5.11
N LYS A 327 1.18 -10.33 -5.59
CA LYS A 327 1.11 -11.53 -6.44
C LYS A 327 2.08 -11.51 -7.62
N ASN A 328 2.30 -10.33 -8.21
CA ASN A 328 3.16 -10.14 -9.38
C ASN A 328 4.45 -9.38 -9.07
N THR A 329 4.79 -9.22 -7.78
CA THR A 329 6.00 -8.50 -7.37
C THR A 329 7.21 -9.43 -7.51
N THR A 330 8.23 -8.95 -8.20
CA THR A 330 9.47 -9.68 -8.44
C THR A 330 10.66 -8.80 -8.07
N VAL A 331 11.64 -9.40 -7.42
CA VAL A 331 12.92 -8.78 -7.07
C VAL A 331 14.06 -9.68 -7.55
N LYS A 332 15.28 -9.14 -7.64
CA LYS A 332 16.46 -9.95 -7.93
C LYS A 332 17.27 -10.22 -6.67
N LEU A 333 17.63 -11.49 -6.50
CA LEU A 333 18.61 -11.96 -5.54
C LEU A 333 19.90 -12.32 -6.29
N PRO A 334 21.06 -12.36 -5.61
CA PRO A 334 22.28 -12.88 -6.24
C PRO A 334 22.10 -14.33 -6.69
N CYS A 335 22.95 -14.80 -7.59
CA CYS A 335 22.85 -16.16 -8.15
C CYS A 335 22.89 -17.31 -7.13
N PHE A 336 23.47 -17.08 -5.95
CA PHE A 336 23.46 -18.03 -4.83
C PHE A 336 22.26 -17.88 -3.89
N ILE A 337 21.30 -16.99 -4.21
CA ILE A 337 20.01 -16.70 -3.56
C ILE A 337 20.13 -16.13 -2.14
N ASN A 338 21.04 -16.67 -1.33
CA ASN A 338 21.27 -16.33 0.07
C ASN A 338 22.02 -15.00 0.23
N GLY A 339 21.54 -13.93 -0.41
CA GLY A 339 22.10 -12.60 -0.29
C GLY A 339 21.08 -11.48 -0.38
N ARG A 340 21.52 -10.23 -0.14
CA ARG A 340 20.65 -9.05 -0.22
C ARG A 340 20.00 -8.93 -1.58
N VAL A 341 18.81 -8.34 -1.60
CA VAL A 341 18.15 -7.93 -2.83
C VAL A 341 19.05 -6.97 -3.59
N VAL A 342 19.38 -7.33 -4.83
CA VAL A 342 20.24 -6.55 -5.73
C VAL A 342 19.44 -5.67 -6.69
N GLU A 343 18.16 -5.98 -6.92
CA GLU A 343 17.27 -5.13 -7.71
C GLU A 343 15.83 -5.22 -7.17
N PRO A 344 15.25 -4.11 -6.67
CA PRO A 344 15.90 -2.81 -6.46
C PRO A 344 16.87 -2.84 -5.26
N ASN A 345 18.11 -2.33 -5.43
CA ASN A 345 19.13 -2.34 -4.37
C ASN A 345 18.91 -1.29 -3.27
N ASP A 346 18.00 -0.33 -3.48
CA ASP A 346 17.64 0.74 -2.56
C ASP A 346 16.22 0.56 -1.99
N ASN A 347 15.70 -0.68 -2.03
CA ASN A 347 14.32 -1.02 -1.65
C ASN A 347 13.27 -0.14 -2.37
N GLY A 348 13.57 0.34 -3.58
CA GLY A 348 12.69 1.25 -4.33
C GLY A 348 12.61 2.65 -3.72
N GLY A 349 13.60 3.07 -2.93
CA GLY A 349 13.64 4.37 -2.26
C GLY A 349 12.87 4.43 -0.93
N ARG A 350 12.30 3.31 -0.46
CA ARG A 350 11.55 3.23 0.80
C ARG A 350 12.44 3.51 2.02
N GLN A 351 11.81 3.93 3.12
CA GLN A 351 12.51 4.13 4.39
C GLN A 351 13.18 2.83 4.89
N LYS A 352 14.32 2.98 5.57
CA LYS A 352 15.07 1.86 6.12
C LYS A 352 14.32 1.20 7.27
N LEU A 353 14.08 -0.10 7.15
CA LEU A 353 13.53 -0.93 8.22
C LEU A 353 14.62 -1.38 9.19
N ILE A 354 14.70 -0.69 10.33
CA ILE A 354 15.65 -1.03 11.40
C ILE A 354 14.97 -1.91 12.44
N VAL A 355 15.53 -3.09 12.64
CA VAL A 355 15.07 -4.05 13.66
C VAL A 355 15.99 -3.93 14.87
N PRO A 356 15.46 -3.68 16.08
CA PRO A 356 16.27 -3.49 17.26
C PRO A 356 16.87 -4.81 17.78
N ALA A 357 17.80 -4.69 18.74
CA ALA A 357 18.36 -5.84 19.43
C ALA A 357 17.29 -6.67 20.16
N SER A 358 17.49 -7.98 20.21
CA SER A 358 16.65 -8.95 20.92
C SER A 358 17.04 -9.09 22.40
N ASN A 359 16.34 -9.98 23.11
CA ASN A 359 16.88 -10.60 24.32
C ASN A 359 18.15 -11.41 24.02
N SER A 360 18.93 -11.72 25.06
CA SER A 360 20.00 -12.72 24.98
C SER A 360 19.53 -14.06 25.51
N VAL A 361 19.99 -15.15 24.92
CA VAL A 361 19.86 -16.51 25.44
C VAL A 361 21.22 -17.02 25.91
N GLU A 362 21.23 -17.81 26.97
CA GLU A 362 22.44 -18.43 27.50
C GLU A 362 22.26 -19.94 27.59
N PHE A 363 23.29 -20.69 27.19
CA PHE A 363 23.25 -22.14 27.16
C PHE A 363 24.61 -22.75 27.49
N THR A 364 24.60 -23.92 28.12
CA THR A 364 25.79 -24.71 28.47
C THR A 364 25.96 -25.89 27.52
N ILE A 365 27.18 -26.15 27.08
CA ILE A 365 27.51 -27.34 26.29
C ILE A 365 27.54 -28.58 27.18
N VAL A 366 26.89 -29.67 26.77
CA VAL A 366 26.85 -30.95 27.51
C VAL A 366 27.33 -32.15 26.70
#